data_AF-A0A1Y6D7U1-F1
#
_entry.id   AF-A0A1Y6D7U1-F1
#
_cell.length_a   1.000
_cell.length_b   1.000
_cell.length_c   1.000
_cell.angle_alpha   90.00
_cell.angle_beta   90.00
_cell.angle_gamma   90.00
#
_symmetry.space_group_name_H-M   'P 1'
#
loop_
_entity.id
_entity.type
_entity.pdbx_description
1 polymer ?
#
loop_
_entity_poly.entity_id
_entity_poly.type
_entity_poly.pdbx_seq_one_letter_code
_entity_poly.pdbx_strand_id
1 'polypeptide(L)'
;MRTYSGHRQPDFHVRYRFFSPAEGGRSTPPRQHTRWDFLYADDDPRRDRLYMIWPEFIDPAGSVWPEGEVPMEGDALMFIVNPDWVSQHRQRIAVGTRGFFMEGSRKVAACEVTALLGLSVQPGKTWMSYGGVNSVNGQRGCARISAGSTWPANKRWQPA
;
A
#
# COMPACT_ATOMS: atom_id res chain seq x y z
N MET A 1 12.08 -21.35 -3.03
CA MET A 1 10.90 -20.50 -3.33
C MET A 1 11.39 -19.07 -3.49
N ARG A 2 11.12 -18.41 -4.63
CA ARG A 2 11.59 -17.03 -4.88
C ARG A 2 10.51 -16.06 -4.41
N THR A 3 10.82 -15.22 -3.42
CA THR A 3 10.03 -14.01 -3.13
C THR A 3 10.24 -13.00 -4.26
N TYR A 4 9.24 -12.17 -4.54
CA TYR A 4 9.37 -11.07 -5.50
C TYR A 4 10.40 -10.04 -5.01
N SER A 5 10.54 -9.92 -3.68
CA SER A 5 11.56 -9.11 -2.98
C SER A 5 13.01 -9.54 -3.19
N GLY A 6 13.29 -10.76 -3.69
CA GLY A 6 14.66 -11.29 -3.77
C GLY A 6 15.66 -10.43 -4.55
N HIS A 7 15.19 -9.50 -5.40
CA HIS A 7 16.04 -8.64 -6.22
C HIS A 7 15.56 -7.18 -6.37
N ARG A 8 14.47 -6.76 -5.71
CA ARG A 8 13.88 -5.43 -5.90
C ARG A 8 13.27 -4.87 -4.62
N GLN A 9 13.47 -3.58 -4.36
CA GLN A 9 12.81 -2.86 -3.28
C GLN A 9 11.28 -2.79 -3.52
N PRO A 10 10.44 -2.98 -2.48
CA PRO A 10 9.02 -2.72 -2.60
C PRO A 10 8.73 -1.28 -3.02
N ASP A 11 7.65 -1.07 -3.76
CA ASP A 11 7.28 0.25 -4.29
C ASP A 11 6.63 1.12 -3.20
N PHE A 12 5.75 0.52 -2.41
CA PHE A 12 5.07 1.16 -1.29
C PHE A 12 4.56 0.13 -0.28
N HIS A 13 4.16 0.59 0.89
CA HIS A 13 3.60 -0.22 1.96
C HIS A 13 2.14 0.16 2.18
N VAL A 14 1.29 -0.84 2.43
CA VAL A 14 -0.14 -0.64 2.71
C VAL A 14 -0.57 -1.38 3.96
N ARG A 15 -1.62 -0.86 4.59
CA ARG A 15 -2.47 -1.64 5.47
C ARG A 15 -3.70 -2.10 4.69
N TYR A 16 -4.06 -3.38 4.81
CA TYR A 16 -5.13 -4.00 4.04
C TYR A 16 -6.21 -4.65 4.91
N ARG A 17 -7.39 -4.84 4.32
CA ARG A 17 -8.48 -5.67 4.84
C ARG A 17 -9.22 -6.34 3.68
N PHE A 18 -9.22 -7.66 3.65
CA PHE A 18 -10.06 -8.46 2.77
C PHE A 18 -11.51 -8.41 3.23
N PHE A 19 -12.43 -8.38 2.27
CA PHE A 19 -13.86 -8.42 2.53
C PHE A 19 -14.30 -9.84 2.84
N SER A 20 -15.23 -9.97 3.77
CA SER A 20 -15.93 -11.23 4.02
C SER A 20 -16.82 -11.61 2.83
N PRO A 21 -17.24 -12.88 2.71
CA PRO A 21 -18.21 -13.28 1.69
C PRO A 21 -19.50 -12.43 1.69
N ALA A 22 -19.97 -12.05 2.89
CA ALA A 22 -21.17 -11.22 3.05
C ALA A 22 -20.99 -9.77 2.55
N GLU A 23 -19.75 -9.27 2.54
CA GLU A 23 -19.38 -7.97 1.95
C GLU A 23 -19.06 -8.07 0.45
N GLY A 24 -19.26 -9.24 -0.18
CA GLY A 24 -18.95 -9.48 -1.59
C GLY A 24 -17.50 -9.94 -1.83
N GLY A 25 -16.76 -10.28 -0.78
CA GLY A 25 -15.41 -10.83 -0.86
C GLY A 25 -15.35 -12.29 -1.29
N ARG A 26 -14.18 -12.90 -1.12
CA ARG A 26 -13.93 -14.30 -1.50
C ARG A 26 -14.50 -15.26 -0.46
N SER A 27 -14.91 -16.44 -0.91
CA SER A 27 -15.22 -17.59 -0.04
C SER A 27 -13.97 -18.34 0.41
N THR A 28 -12.87 -18.22 -0.32
CA THR A 28 -11.57 -18.80 0.03
C THR A 28 -10.66 -17.77 0.66
N PRO A 29 -9.85 -18.15 1.67
CA PRO A 29 -8.89 -17.24 2.28
C PRO A 29 -7.90 -16.66 1.26
N PRO A 30 -7.44 -15.42 1.46
CA PRO A 30 -6.35 -14.86 0.68
C PRO A 30 -5.08 -15.67 0.91
N ARG A 31 -4.23 -15.74 -0.12
CA ARG A 31 -2.98 -16.51 -0.07
C ARG A 31 -1.78 -15.65 -0.45
N GLN A 32 -0.65 -15.95 0.18
CA GLN A 32 0.63 -15.36 -0.17
C GLN A 32 0.99 -15.67 -1.63
N HIS A 33 1.77 -14.78 -2.27
CA HIS A 33 2.23 -14.92 -3.65
C HIS A 33 1.11 -14.95 -4.70
N THR A 34 -0.02 -14.29 -4.40
CA THR A 34 -1.12 -14.07 -5.35
C THR A 34 -0.96 -12.70 -6.00
N ARG A 35 -0.94 -12.65 -7.34
CA ARG A 35 -1.06 -11.39 -8.10
C ARG A 35 -2.50 -10.88 -8.01
N TRP A 36 -2.67 -9.58 -7.80
CA TRP A 36 -3.97 -8.92 -7.78
C TRP A 36 -4.08 -7.86 -8.87
N ASP A 37 -5.32 -7.57 -9.27
CA ASP A 37 -5.65 -6.33 -9.95
C ASP A 37 -5.93 -5.25 -8.89
N PHE A 38 -5.51 -4.02 -9.15
CA PHE A 38 -5.59 -2.88 -8.24
C PHE A 38 -6.36 -1.74 -8.90
N LEU A 39 -7.30 -1.17 -8.17
CA LEU A 39 -8.09 0.00 -8.57
C LEU A 39 -7.93 1.09 -7.52
N TYR A 40 -7.73 2.34 -7.94
CA TYR A 40 -7.76 3.48 -7.02
C TYR A 40 -9.17 3.73 -6.50
N ALA A 41 -9.30 4.25 -5.29
CA ALA A 41 -10.61 4.40 -4.66
C ALA A 41 -11.56 5.35 -5.42
N ASP A 42 -11.00 6.33 -6.14
CA ASP A 42 -11.75 7.34 -6.90
C ASP A 42 -12.02 6.92 -8.36
N ASP A 43 -11.61 5.71 -8.75
CA ASP A 43 -11.78 5.18 -10.12
C ASP A 43 -13.04 4.30 -10.24
N ASP A 44 -13.62 4.28 -11.45
CA ASP A 44 -14.73 3.41 -11.85
C ASP A 44 -14.18 2.12 -12.49
N PRO A 45 -14.45 0.92 -11.93
CA PRO A 45 -13.95 -0.36 -12.46
C PRO A 45 -14.41 -0.68 -13.88
N ARG A 46 -15.43 0.00 -14.42
CA ARG A 46 -15.94 -0.21 -15.79
C ARG A 46 -15.30 0.72 -16.82
N ARG A 47 -14.67 1.81 -16.38
CA ARG A 47 -14.16 2.87 -17.26
C ARG A 47 -12.65 3.03 -17.13
N ASP A 48 -12.16 2.89 -15.91
CA ASP A 48 -10.78 3.14 -15.57
C ASP A 48 -9.95 1.86 -15.58
N ARG A 49 -8.63 2.04 -15.57
CA ARG A 49 -7.66 0.97 -15.71
C ARG A 49 -7.47 0.22 -14.40
N LEU A 50 -7.45 -1.10 -14.48
CA LEU A 50 -6.92 -1.97 -13.44
C LEU A 50 -5.41 -2.14 -13.60
N TYR A 51 -4.69 -2.03 -12.50
CA TYR A 51 -3.24 -2.15 -12.45
C TYR A 51 -2.84 -3.49 -11.84
N MET A 52 -1.87 -4.18 -12.44
CA MET A 52 -1.37 -5.42 -11.86
C MET A 52 -0.41 -5.11 -10.71
N ILE A 53 -0.69 -5.68 -9.55
CA ILE A 53 0.14 -5.53 -8.37
C ILE A 53 0.46 -6.90 -7.75
N TRP A 54 1.64 -6.98 -7.14
CA TRP A 54 2.09 -8.14 -6.41
C TRP A 54 2.31 -7.74 -4.96
N PRO A 55 1.40 -8.09 -4.03
CA PRO A 55 1.64 -7.92 -2.61
C PRO A 55 2.51 -9.05 -2.05
N GLU A 56 3.38 -8.70 -1.11
CA GLU A 56 3.94 -9.63 -0.13
C GLU A 56 3.36 -9.27 1.24
N PHE A 57 2.53 -10.15 1.79
CA PHE A 57 1.93 -9.94 3.10
C PHE A 57 2.97 -10.16 4.20
N ILE A 58 3.01 -9.28 5.19
CA ILE A 58 4.01 -9.30 6.26
C ILE A 58 3.37 -9.45 7.64
N ASP A 59 4.14 -10.01 8.57
CA ASP A 59 3.81 -10.08 9.99
C ASP A 59 4.10 -8.74 10.70
N PRO A 60 3.69 -8.57 11.97
CA PRO A 60 3.98 -7.34 12.73
C PRO A 60 5.47 -7.05 12.95
N ALA A 61 6.35 -8.05 12.78
CA ALA A 61 7.80 -7.87 12.83
C ALA A 61 8.39 -7.43 11.48
N GLY A 62 7.58 -7.33 10.43
CA GLY A 62 7.99 -6.94 9.08
C GLY A 62 8.49 -8.10 8.21
N SER A 63 8.36 -9.34 8.69
CA SER A 63 8.77 -10.53 7.94
C SER A 63 7.64 -11.02 7.04
N VAL A 64 7.98 -11.48 5.84
CA VAL A 64 7.00 -12.02 4.89
C VAL A 64 6.37 -13.30 5.47
N TRP A 65 5.03 -13.37 5.49
CA TRP A 65 4.32 -14.59 5.86
C TRP A 65 4.73 -15.75 4.93
N PRO A 66 4.79 -16.99 5.45
CA PRO A 66 5.16 -18.16 4.65
C PRO A 66 4.11 -18.43 3.56
N GLU A 67 4.43 -19.36 2.66
CA GLU A 67 3.49 -19.83 1.66
C GLU A 67 2.21 -20.37 2.30
N GLY A 68 1.06 -19.92 1.79
CA GLY A 68 -0.24 -20.38 2.29
C GLY A 68 -1.23 -19.25 2.49
N GLU A 69 -2.16 -19.48 3.41
CA GLU A 69 -3.19 -18.52 3.79
C GLU A 69 -2.57 -17.35 4.58
N VAL A 70 -3.09 -16.16 4.36
CA VAL A 70 -2.67 -14.95 5.08
C VAL A 70 -3.83 -14.37 5.89
N PRO A 71 -3.56 -13.59 6.96
CA PRO A 71 -4.61 -12.94 7.72
C PRO A 71 -5.54 -12.08 6.85
N MET A 72 -6.83 -12.02 7.22
CA MET A 72 -7.84 -11.20 6.53
C MET A 72 -7.55 -9.69 6.61
N GLU A 73 -6.75 -9.26 7.58
CA GLU A 73 -6.27 -7.89 7.72
C GLU A 73 -4.83 -7.88 8.20
N GLY A 74 -4.08 -6.86 7.82
CA GLY A 74 -2.67 -6.77 8.13
C GLY A 74 -1.96 -5.77 7.26
N ASP A 75 -0.67 -5.99 7.07
CA ASP A 75 0.22 -5.10 6.36
C ASP A 75 0.88 -5.83 5.17
N ALA A 76 1.15 -5.11 4.08
CA ALA A 76 1.71 -5.68 2.87
C ALA A 76 2.70 -4.74 2.18
N LEU A 77 3.76 -5.34 1.63
CA LEU A 77 4.72 -4.71 0.75
C LEU A 77 4.23 -4.86 -0.69
N MET A 78 4.06 -3.75 -1.39
CA MET A 78 3.42 -3.71 -2.69
C MET A 78 4.46 -3.54 -3.80
N PHE A 79 4.32 -4.32 -4.87
CA PHE A 79 5.16 -4.24 -6.05
C PHE A 79 4.31 -4.05 -7.30
N ILE A 80 4.51 -2.94 -8.01
CA ILE A 80 3.95 -2.70 -9.34
C ILE A 80 4.61 -3.67 -10.29
N VAL A 81 3.80 -4.50 -10.95
CA VAL A 81 4.28 -5.57 -11.82
C VAL A 81 4.74 -5.05 -13.17
N ASN A 82 4.02 -4.08 -13.74
CA ASN A 82 4.37 -3.50 -15.03
C ASN A 82 5.20 -2.21 -14.85
N PRO A 83 6.50 -2.21 -15.22
CA PRO A 83 7.38 -1.04 -15.05
C PRO A 83 6.90 0.18 -15.84
N ASP A 84 6.20 0.00 -16.98
CA ASP A 84 5.71 1.10 -17.81
C ASP A 84 4.67 1.97 -17.09
N TRP A 85 4.04 1.42 -16.04
CA TRP A 85 3.00 2.11 -15.28
C TRP A 85 3.53 2.77 -14.01
N VAL A 86 4.81 2.61 -13.69
CA VAL A 86 5.42 3.21 -12.49
C VAL A 86 5.28 4.74 -12.50
N SER A 87 5.44 5.39 -13.66
CA SER A 87 5.29 6.85 -13.78
C SER A 87 3.87 7.31 -13.43
N GLN A 88 2.85 6.57 -13.87
CA GLN A 88 1.44 6.85 -13.56
C GLN A 88 1.16 6.63 -12.07
N HIS A 89 1.65 5.53 -11.51
CA HIS A 89 1.52 5.25 -10.09
C HIS A 89 2.20 6.33 -9.22
N ARG A 90 3.38 6.82 -9.61
CA ARG A 90 4.08 7.92 -8.91
C ARG A 90 3.27 9.22 -8.83
N GLN A 91 2.43 9.49 -9.83
CA GLN A 91 1.59 10.71 -9.83
C GLN A 91 0.38 10.58 -8.90
N ARG A 92 -0.04 9.35 -8.57
CA ARG A 92 -1.31 9.08 -7.88
C ARG A 92 -1.13 8.55 -6.45
N ILE A 93 -0.03 7.84 -6.19
CA ILE A 93 0.23 7.20 -4.90
C ILE A 93 0.95 8.17 -3.96
N ALA A 94 0.29 8.45 -2.84
CA ALA A 94 0.81 9.15 -1.67
C ALA A 94 0.40 8.40 -0.41
N VAL A 95 0.97 8.75 0.74
CA VAL A 95 0.48 8.25 2.03
C VAL A 95 -0.99 8.69 2.20
N GLY A 96 -1.84 7.76 2.62
CA GLY A 96 -3.29 7.94 2.70
C GLY A 96 -4.04 7.61 1.41
N THR A 97 -3.36 7.34 0.28
CA THR A 97 -4.01 6.88 -0.94
C THR A 97 -4.73 5.56 -0.68
N ARG A 98 -6.00 5.48 -1.06
CA ARG A 98 -6.82 4.29 -0.92
C ARG A 98 -6.99 3.57 -2.25
N GLY A 99 -7.17 2.27 -2.18
CA GLY A 99 -7.48 1.45 -3.32
C GLY A 99 -8.12 0.13 -2.94
N PHE A 100 -8.40 -0.66 -3.96
CA PHE A 100 -9.06 -1.96 -3.84
C PHE A 100 -8.24 -3.03 -4.56
N PHE A 101 -8.19 -4.22 -3.96
CA PHE A 101 -7.85 -5.43 -4.71
C PHE A 101 -9.10 -5.92 -5.44
N MET A 102 -8.92 -6.30 -6.69
CA MET A 102 -9.99 -6.61 -7.63
C MET A 102 -9.85 -8.05 -8.14
N GLU A 103 -10.99 -8.71 -8.32
CA GLU A 103 -11.14 -9.93 -9.11
C GLU A 103 -12.18 -9.66 -10.20
N GLY A 104 -11.70 -9.37 -11.42
CA GLY A 104 -12.57 -8.83 -12.48
C GLY A 104 -13.23 -7.53 -12.03
N SER A 105 -14.56 -7.48 -12.03
CA SER A 105 -15.32 -6.30 -11.60
C SER A 105 -15.57 -6.22 -10.09
N ARG A 106 -15.17 -7.23 -9.31
CA ARG A 106 -15.47 -7.32 -7.88
C ARG A 106 -14.32 -6.77 -7.04
N LYS A 107 -14.65 -5.88 -6.10
CA LYS A 107 -13.75 -5.47 -5.02
C LYS A 107 -13.71 -6.58 -3.97
N VAL A 108 -12.53 -7.07 -3.63
CA VAL A 108 -12.35 -8.18 -2.67
C VAL A 108 -11.50 -7.81 -1.46
N ALA A 109 -10.79 -6.70 -1.52
CA ALA A 109 -10.11 -6.09 -0.38
C ALA A 109 -10.03 -4.58 -0.55
N ALA A 110 -9.87 -3.86 0.55
CA ALA A 110 -9.47 -2.47 0.56
C ALA A 110 -8.07 -2.34 1.16
N CYS A 111 -7.33 -1.32 0.73
CA CYS A 111 -6.06 -0.96 1.33
C CYS A 111 -5.84 0.55 1.38
N GLU A 112 -4.99 0.98 2.29
CA GLU A 112 -4.52 2.35 2.42
C GLU A 112 -2.99 2.38 2.46
N VAL A 113 -2.38 3.25 1.66
CA VAL A 113 -0.93 3.44 1.60
C VAL A 113 -0.46 4.09 2.89
N THR A 114 0.48 3.45 3.58
CA THR A 114 1.03 3.94 4.84
C THR A 114 2.49 4.38 4.74
N ALA A 115 3.22 3.95 3.70
CA ALA A 115 4.55 4.48 3.39
C ALA A 115 4.88 4.37 1.89
N LEU A 116 5.64 5.33 1.37
CA LEU A 116 6.28 5.25 0.05
C LEU A 116 7.68 4.67 0.22
N LEU A 117 8.04 3.71 -0.63
CA LEU A 117 9.33 3.03 -0.60
C LEU A 117 10.06 3.31 -1.91
N GLY A 118 10.11 2.34 -2.83
CA GLY A 118 10.69 2.49 -4.17
C GLY A 118 9.97 3.48 -5.11
N LEU A 119 8.77 3.93 -4.73
CA LEU A 119 8.07 5.02 -5.43
C LEU A 119 8.48 6.42 -4.99
N SER A 120 9.21 6.57 -3.89
CA SER A 120 9.73 7.87 -3.50
C SER A 120 10.61 8.44 -4.61
N VAL A 121 10.36 9.69 -4.99
CA VAL A 121 11.08 10.37 -6.07
C VAL A 121 12.58 10.49 -5.73
N GLN A 122 13.42 10.21 -6.73
CA GLN A 122 14.88 10.37 -6.75
C GLN A 122 15.35 11.80 -6.37
N PRO A 123 16.59 11.96 -5.87
CA PRO A 123 17.17 13.25 -5.49
C PRO A 123 17.40 14.12 -6.74
N GLY A 124 16.69 15.24 -6.84
CA GLY A 124 16.76 16.12 -8.01
C GLY A 124 16.12 17.50 -7.83
N LYS A 125 16.00 17.98 -6.59
CA LYS A 125 15.67 19.39 -6.29
C LYS A 125 16.68 20.00 -5.32
N THR A 126 17.95 19.99 -5.72
CA THR A 126 18.92 21.07 -5.41
C THR A 126 18.81 21.98 -6.63
N TRP A 127 18.42 23.25 -6.63
CA TRP A 127 18.78 24.42 -5.81
C TRP A 127 17.75 25.54 -6.05
N MET A 128 17.42 26.31 -5.02
CA MET A 128 17.52 27.78 -5.06
C MET A 128 17.78 28.25 -3.64
N SER A 129 19.05 28.56 -3.40
CA SER A 129 19.54 29.25 -2.22
C SER A 129 18.89 30.64 -2.17
N TYR A 130 18.13 30.93 -1.13
CA TYR A 130 18.09 32.27 -0.57
C TYR A 130 18.66 32.18 0.83
N GLY A 131 19.86 32.77 0.98
CA GLY A 131 20.52 32.91 2.26
C GLY A 131 19.70 33.78 3.21
N GLY A 132 19.78 33.46 4.49
CA GLY A 132 19.12 34.20 5.55
C GLY A 132 19.32 33.51 6.89
N VAL A 133 20.44 33.83 7.52
CA VAL A 133 20.89 33.43 8.87
C VAL A 133 19.79 33.58 9.93
N ASN A 134 19.62 32.59 10.80
CA ASN A 134 19.83 32.79 12.24
C ASN A 134 19.75 31.47 13.04
N SER A 135 20.78 31.28 13.85
CA SER A 135 20.95 30.26 14.89
C SER A 135 19.95 30.47 16.03
N VAL A 136 19.26 29.43 16.51
CA VAL A 136 19.17 29.12 17.96
C VAL A 136 18.71 27.67 18.24
N ASN A 137 19.42 27.02 19.15
CA ASN A 137 19.00 26.04 20.16
C ASN A 137 18.16 24.79 19.80
N GLY A 138 18.87 23.65 19.79
CA GLY A 138 18.73 22.57 20.77
C GLY A 138 17.34 22.17 21.27
N GLN A 139 16.91 20.96 20.88
CA GLN A 139 16.60 19.84 21.79
C GLN A 139 16.23 18.59 20.98
N ARG A 140 16.82 17.45 21.35
CA ARG A 140 16.58 16.14 20.75
C ARG A 140 15.27 15.58 21.30
N GLY A 141 14.25 15.47 20.46
CA GLY A 141 13.06 14.68 20.74
C GLY A 141 13.15 13.32 20.07
N CYS A 142 13.45 12.27 20.84
CA CYS A 142 13.19 10.89 20.42
C CYS A 142 11.68 10.69 20.30
N ALA A 143 11.14 10.64 19.09
CA ALA A 143 9.76 10.26 18.87
C ALA A 143 9.66 8.72 18.98
N ARG A 144 9.13 8.25 20.11
CA ARG A 144 8.58 6.89 20.21
C ARG A 144 7.43 6.78 19.22
N ILE A 145 7.47 5.75 18.38
CA ILE A 145 6.32 5.32 17.58
C ILE A 145 5.33 4.73 18.57
N SER A 146 4.32 5.51 18.97
CA SER A 146 3.22 5.02 19.78
C SER A 146 2.31 4.16 18.90
N ALA A 147 2.22 2.88 19.22
CA ALA A 147 1.14 2.01 18.76
C ALA A 147 -0.20 2.63 19.20
N GLY A 148 -1.01 3.07 18.25
CA GLY A 148 -2.24 3.78 18.56
C GLY A 148 -2.85 4.49 17.35
N SER A 149 -3.15 3.74 16.30
CA SER A 149 -4.10 4.18 15.28
C SER A 149 -5.20 3.14 15.20
N THR A 150 -6.08 3.18 16.21
CA THR A 150 -7.35 2.46 16.15
C THR A 150 -8.13 3.05 14.99
N TRP A 151 -8.45 2.19 14.04
CA TRP A 151 -9.31 2.50 12.90
C TRP A 151 -10.63 3.10 13.42
N PRO A 152 -11.12 4.23 12.86
CA PRO A 152 -12.43 4.73 13.20
C PRO A 152 -13.48 3.71 12.72
N ALA A 153 -14.05 2.95 13.66
CA ALA A 153 -15.09 1.95 13.44
C ALA A 153 -16.37 2.52 12.78
N ASN A 154 -16.46 3.85 12.62
CA ASN A 154 -17.64 4.57 12.16
C ASN A 154 -17.57 5.07 10.70
N LYS A 155 -16.50 4.82 9.94
CA LYS A 155 -16.56 4.89 8.47
C LYS A 155 -16.67 3.47 7.91
N ARG A 156 -17.86 2.89 8.08
CA ARG A 156 -18.24 1.61 7.48
C ARG A 156 -17.99 1.73 5.98
N TRP A 157 -17.05 0.93 5.47
CA TRP A 157 -16.89 0.73 4.03
C TRP A 157 -18.24 0.30 3.48
N GLN A 158 -18.85 1.15 2.66
CA GLN A 158 -20.06 0.77 1.93
C GLN A 158 -19.57 0.15 0.62
N PRO A 159 -19.65 -1.18 0.45
CA PRO A 159 -19.61 -1.73 -0.89
C PRO A 159 -20.78 -1.10 -1.68
N ALA A 160 -20.48 -0.58 -2.86
CA ALA A 160 -21.50 -0.15 -3.80
C ALA A 160 -22.27 -1.36 -4.33
#